data_AF-A0A8J3EWC9-F1
#
_entry.id   AF-A0A8J3EWC9-F1
#
_cell.length_a   1.000
_cell.length_b   1.000
_cell.length_c   1.000
_cell.angle_alpha   90.00
_cell.angle_beta   90.00
_cell.angle_gamma   90.00
#
_symmetry.space_group_name_H-M   'P 1'
#
loop_
_entity.id
_entity.type
_entity.pdbx_description
1 polymer ?
#
loop_
_entity_poly.entity_id
_entity_poly.type
_entity_poly.pdbx_seq_one_letter_code
_entity_poly.pdbx_strand_id
1 'polypeptide(L)'
;MTTWKWQSIDHLDPLKNMRSEKLSIGLGRYLHNFLKLVMTEKQSFIMNEILILGKKLNNPFPYRDAQKLYNYFYDYFLEDDTLNFDLSSYWMTINASFYYIVKGKTKEIYQKNLFELLNKSFFDTFDEYKFLEEEIKNYPNLYSEYLIHEHIRIYILHYLFVEKRYCRS
;
A
#
# COMPACT_ATOMS: atom_id res chain seq x y z
N MET A 1 43.75 14.52 -8.24
CA MET A 1 43.27 13.20 -7.80
C MET A 1 42.98 13.27 -6.32
N THR A 2 41.71 13.39 -5.94
CA THR A 2 41.28 13.46 -4.53
C THR A 2 40.58 12.16 -4.17
N THR A 3 41.24 11.35 -3.34
CA THR A 3 40.70 10.12 -2.76
C THR A 3 39.81 10.46 -1.57
N TRP A 4 38.51 10.20 -1.68
CA TRP A 4 37.59 10.24 -0.55
C TRP A 4 37.73 8.93 0.25
N LYS A 5 38.17 9.03 1.50
CA LYS A 5 38.11 7.91 2.46
C LYS A 5 36.67 7.78 2.95
N TRP A 6 36.05 6.65 2.68
CA TRP A 6 34.80 6.25 3.34
C TRP A 6 35.08 6.03 4.83
N GLN A 7 34.55 6.90 5.69
CA GLN A 7 34.43 6.60 7.12
C GLN A 7 33.24 5.64 7.30
N SER A 8 33.43 4.52 8.01
CA SER A 8 32.34 3.57 8.25
C SER A 8 31.22 4.22 9.05
N ILE A 9 29.98 3.99 8.63
CA ILE A 9 28.76 4.65 9.12
C ILE A 9 28.26 3.98 10.43
N ASP A 10 29.17 3.40 11.23
CA ASP A 10 28.84 2.67 12.46
C ASP A 10 28.26 3.57 13.57
N HIS A 11 28.26 4.90 13.36
CA HIS A 11 27.73 5.91 14.26
C HIS A 11 26.26 6.28 13.98
N LEU A 12 25.65 5.76 12.91
CA LEU A 12 24.20 5.86 12.69
C LEU A 12 23.43 4.67 13.26
N ASP A 13 23.81 4.17 14.44
CA ASP A 13 22.95 3.23 15.18
C ASP A 13 21.75 4.03 15.74
N PRO A 14 20.55 3.92 15.13
CA PRO A 14 19.41 4.74 15.53
C PRO A 14 18.92 4.39 16.95
N LEU A 15 19.34 3.23 17.47
CA LEU A 15 18.95 2.75 18.81
C LEU A 15 19.72 3.48 19.92
N LYS A 16 20.91 4.03 19.64
CA LYS A 16 21.69 4.79 20.64
C LYS A 16 21.08 6.16 20.98
N ASN A 17 20.32 6.74 20.05
CA ASN A 17 19.80 8.11 20.20
C ASN A 17 18.33 8.19 20.63
N MET A 18 17.61 7.06 20.71
CA MET A 18 16.25 7.03 21.26
C MET A 18 16.31 6.93 22.79
N ARG A 19 16.09 8.06 23.49
CA ARG A 19 15.84 8.04 24.95
C ARG A 19 14.63 7.18 25.25
N SER A 20 14.83 6.22 26.16
CA SER A 20 13.90 5.16 26.53
C SER A 20 12.74 5.64 27.40
N GLU A 21 11.88 6.52 26.87
CA GLU A 21 10.50 6.56 27.35
C GLU A 21 9.78 5.40 26.70
N LYS A 22 9.41 4.40 27.52
CA LYS A 22 8.79 3.09 27.20
C LYS A 22 7.92 3.10 25.94
N LEU A 23 8.55 3.04 24.78
CA LEU A 23 7.94 2.65 23.53
C LEU A 23 7.49 1.21 23.72
N SER A 24 6.21 0.94 23.44
CA SER A 24 5.72 -0.43 23.48
C SER A 24 6.64 -1.31 22.62
N ILE A 25 6.94 -2.52 23.09
CA ILE A 25 7.90 -3.43 22.43
C ILE A 25 7.53 -3.62 20.94
N GLY A 26 6.23 -3.58 20.63
CA GLY A 26 5.71 -3.61 19.26
C GLY A 26 6.12 -2.38 18.41
N LEU A 27 6.01 -1.17 18.98
CA LEU A 27 6.36 0.07 18.28
C LEU A 27 7.87 0.20 18.07
N GLY A 28 8.69 -0.21 19.05
CA GLY A 28 10.15 -0.27 18.89
C GLY A 28 10.60 -1.24 17.80
N ARG A 29 9.98 -2.42 17.72
CA ARG A 29 10.28 -3.41 16.67
C ARG A 29 9.84 -2.94 15.28
N TYR A 30 8.68 -2.28 15.19
CA TYR A 30 8.21 -1.66 13.96
C TYR A 30 9.20 -0.60 13.45
N LEU A 31 9.60 0.34 14.32
CA LEU A 31 10.53 1.41 13.98
C LEU A 31 11.91 0.88 13.58
N HIS A 32 12.43 -0.14 14.28
CA HIS A 32 13.70 -0.77 13.91
C HIS A 32 13.64 -1.42 12.53
N ASN A 33 12.61 -2.22 12.25
CA ASN A 33 12.44 -2.86 10.95
C ASN A 33 12.24 -1.83 9.84
N PHE A 34 11.50 -0.76 10.13
CA PHE A 34 11.28 0.37 9.23
C PHE A 34 12.60 1.06 8.88
N LEU A 35 13.40 1.43 9.89
CA LEU A 35 14.69 2.11 9.68
C LEU A 35 15.66 1.20 8.92
N LYS A 36 15.74 -0.07 9.29
CA LYS A 36 16.57 -1.06 8.59
C LYS A 36 16.13 -1.20 7.13
N LEU A 37 14.84 -1.32 6.86
CA LEU A 37 14.33 -1.39 5.50
C LEU A 37 14.71 -0.13 4.72
N VAL A 38 14.40 1.07 5.21
CA VAL A 38 14.71 2.33 4.53
C VAL A 38 16.21 2.51 4.28
N MET A 39 17.06 2.14 5.23
CA MET A 39 18.52 2.30 5.11
C MET A 39 19.16 1.26 4.18
N THR A 40 18.54 0.10 4.00
CA THR A 40 19.06 -0.99 3.16
C THR A 40 18.37 -1.06 1.79
N GLU A 41 17.24 -0.36 1.64
CA GLU A 41 16.46 -0.36 0.41
C GLU A 41 17.17 0.44 -0.67
N LYS A 42 17.40 -0.21 -1.81
CA LYS A 42 18.06 0.38 -2.98
C LYS A 42 17.23 1.51 -3.58
N GLN A 43 15.90 1.44 -3.41
CA GLN A 43 14.94 2.43 -3.88
C GLN A 43 14.26 3.18 -2.73
N SER A 44 15.08 3.84 -1.91
CA SER A 44 14.62 4.58 -0.73
C SER A 44 13.53 5.61 -1.03
N PHE A 45 13.53 6.23 -2.21
CA PHE A 45 12.46 7.15 -2.63
C PHE A 45 11.10 6.44 -2.79
N ILE A 46 11.04 5.35 -3.58
CA ILE A 46 9.79 4.59 -3.80
C ILE A 46 9.29 4.03 -2.47
N MET A 47 10.19 3.49 -1.66
CA MET A 47 9.86 2.98 -0.33
C MET A 47 9.31 4.08 0.58
N ASN A 48 9.91 5.28 0.56
CA ASN A 48 9.44 6.42 1.34
C ASN A 48 8.01 6.82 0.94
N GLU A 49 7.70 6.87 -0.36
CA GLU A 49 6.34 7.16 -0.84
C GLU A 49 5.33 6.10 -0.39
N ILE A 50 5.67 4.81 -0.53
CA ILE A 50 4.85 3.69 -0.03
C ILE A 50 4.55 3.86 1.46
N LEU A 51 5.55 4.24 2.26
CA LEU A 51 5.41 4.40 3.70
C LEU A 51 4.58 5.63 4.09
N ILE A 52 4.73 6.75 3.38
CA ILE A 52 3.93 7.96 3.61
C ILE A 52 2.46 7.68 3.29
N LEU A 53 2.19 7.06 2.15
CA LEU A 53 0.83 6.72 1.74
C LEU A 53 0.23 5.64 2.65
N GLY A 54 1.02 4.65 3.06
CA GLY A 54 0.60 3.59 3.97
C GLY A 54 0.06 4.08 5.32
N LYS A 55 0.47 5.27 5.79
CA LYS A 55 -0.10 5.89 7.00
C LYS A 55 -1.60 6.21 6.86
N LYS A 56 -2.08 6.37 5.63
CA LYS A 56 -3.48 6.69 5.30
C LYS A 56 -4.37 5.45 5.20
N LEU A 57 -3.82 4.23 5.20
CA LEU A 57 -4.57 2.97 5.09
C LEU A 57 -5.42 2.62 6.33
N ASN A 58 -5.28 3.38 7.43
CA ASN A 58 -6.02 3.14 8.67
C ASN A 58 -7.37 3.88 8.72
N ASN A 59 -7.75 4.57 7.64
CA ASN A 59 -9.02 5.25 7.58
C ASN A 59 -10.18 4.23 7.59
N PRO A 60 -11.29 4.52 8.28
CA PRO A 60 -12.46 3.65 8.27
C PRO A 60 -13.08 3.61 6.87
N PHE A 61 -13.68 2.48 6.51
CA PHE A 61 -14.39 2.35 5.24
C PHE A 61 -15.52 3.40 5.14
N PRO A 62 -15.68 4.10 4.01
CA PRO A 62 -16.61 5.23 3.85
C PRO A 62 -18.05 4.76 3.59
N TYR A 63 -18.63 4.04 4.55
CA TYR A 63 -19.94 3.39 4.44
C TYR A 63 -21.08 4.32 4.01
N ARG A 64 -21.09 5.56 4.50
CA ARG A 64 -22.15 6.53 4.17
C ARG A 64 -22.17 6.85 2.67
N ASP A 65 -21.00 7.04 2.08
CA ASP A 65 -20.88 7.38 0.67
C ASP A 65 -21.16 6.15 -0.21
N ALA A 66 -20.64 4.99 0.19
CA ALA A 66 -20.94 3.73 -0.49
C ALA A 66 -22.44 3.38 -0.47
N GLN A 67 -23.13 3.62 0.66
CA GLN A 67 -24.58 3.42 0.74
C GLN A 67 -25.35 4.38 -0.16
N LYS A 68 -24.95 5.65 -0.26
CA LYS A 68 -25.59 6.61 -1.18
C LYS A 68 -25.38 6.21 -2.63
N LEU A 69 -24.18 5.75 -2.97
CA LEU A 69 -23.86 5.26 -4.31
C LEU A 69 -24.74 4.05 -4.64
N TYR A 70 -24.76 3.06 -3.75
CA TYR A 70 -25.59 1.87 -3.91
C TYR A 70 -27.07 2.22 -4.12
N ASN A 71 -27.63 3.09 -3.28
CA ASN A 71 -29.03 3.48 -3.39
C ASN A 71 -29.35 4.25 -4.68
N TYR A 72 -28.42 5.06 -5.18
CA TYR A 72 -28.64 5.83 -6.41
C TYR A 72 -28.63 4.94 -7.65
N PHE A 73 -27.74 3.95 -7.66
CA PHE A 73 -27.58 3.01 -8.76
C PHE A 73 -28.25 1.66 -8.50
N TYR A 74 -29.23 1.60 -7.60
CA TYR A 74 -29.83 0.34 -7.14
C TYR A 74 -30.28 -0.57 -8.30
N ASP A 75 -30.92 0.01 -9.31
CA ASP A 75 -31.42 -0.70 -10.49
C ASP A 75 -30.33 -1.27 -11.41
N TYR A 76 -29.06 -0.87 -11.22
CA TYR A 76 -27.91 -1.35 -11.98
C TYR A 76 -27.20 -2.52 -11.29
N PHE A 77 -27.48 -2.79 -10.02
CA PHE A 77 -26.90 -3.91 -9.28
C PHE A 77 -27.73 -5.17 -9.48
N LEU A 78 -27.04 -6.30 -9.66
CA LEU A 78 -27.64 -7.63 -9.60
C LEU A 78 -27.86 -8.05 -8.13
N GLU A 79 -28.71 -9.05 -7.89
CA GLU A 79 -29.04 -9.52 -6.53
C GLU A 79 -27.80 -9.99 -5.75
N ASP A 80 -26.79 -10.53 -6.44
CA ASP A 80 -25.57 -11.04 -5.84
C ASP A 80 -24.46 -9.98 -5.71
N ASP A 81 -24.67 -8.75 -6.22
CA ASP A 81 -23.65 -7.71 -6.21
C ASP A 81 -23.42 -7.17 -4.80
N THR A 82 -22.18 -7.22 -4.34
CA THR A 82 -21.79 -6.79 -3.00
C THR A 82 -20.66 -5.77 -3.02
N LEU A 83 -20.92 -4.60 -3.63
CA LEU A 83 -19.94 -3.51 -3.83
C LEU A 83 -19.02 -3.25 -2.62
N ASN A 84 -19.59 -3.16 -1.41
CA ASN A 84 -18.80 -2.92 -0.19
C ASN A 84 -17.82 -4.05 0.11
N PHE A 85 -18.25 -5.29 -0.09
CA PHE A 85 -17.44 -6.49 0.13
C PHE A 85 -16.34 -6.60 -0.93
N ASP A 86 -16.68 -6.36 -2.20
CA ASP A 86 -15.73 -6.42 -3.31
C ASP A 86 -14.67 -5.33 -3.20
N LEU A 87 -15.09 -4.09 -2.91
CA LEU A 87 -14.17 -2.97 -2.69
C LEU A 87 -13.27 -3.20 -1.48
N SER A 88 -13.82 -3.73 -0.38
CA SER A 88 -13.04 -4.09 0.80
C SER A 88 -12.02 -5.21 0.51
N SER A 89 -12.41 -6.22 -0.27
CA SER A 89 -11.52 -7.31 -0.68
C SER A 89 -10.39 -6.83 -1.58
N TYR A 90 -10.71 -5.92 -2.51
CA TYR A 90 -9.74 -5.25 -3.36
C TYR A 90 -8.72 -4.43 -2.54
N TRP A 91 -9.20 -3.58 -1.63
CA TRP A 91 -8.33 -2.80 -0.73
C TRP A 91 -7.50 -3.68 0.21
N MET A 92 -8.06 -4.80 0.68
CA MET A 92 -7.31 -5.76 1.50
C MET A 92 -6.10 -6.34 0.74
N THR A 93 -6.22 -6.57 -0.57
CA THR A 93 -5.11 -7.05 -1.42
C THR A 93 -3.97 -6.04 -1.47
N ILE A 94 -4.30 -4.76 -1.63
CA ILE A 94 -3.34 -3.65 -1.61
C ILE A 94 -2.68 -3.55 -0.24
N ASN A 95 -3.47 -3.60 0.84
CA ASN A 95 -2.99 -3.51 2.22
C ASN A 95 -2.06 -4.68 2.58
N ALA A 96 -2.43 -5.91 2.21
CA ALA A 96 -1.59 -7.08 2.42
C ALA A 96 -0.24 -6.95 1.71
N SER A 97 -0.26 -6.48 0.47
CA SER A 97 0.95 -6.26 -0.33
C SER A 97 1.85 -5.18 0.25
N PHE A 98 1.27 -4.07 0.70
CA PHE A 98 1.98 -3.03 1.47
C PHE A 98 2.68 -3.64 2.69
N TYR A 99 1.95 -4.41 3.51
CA TYR A 99 2.52 -5.03 4.71
C TYR A 99 3.62 -6.04 4.40
N TYR A 100 3.52 -6.78 3.28
CA TYR A 100 4.58 -7.68 2.87
C TYR A 100 5.86 -6.92 2.49
N ILE A 101 5.76 -5.82 1.74
CA ILE A 101 6.91 -4.97 1.40
C ILE A 101 7.55 -4.41 2.68
N VAL A 102 6.76 -3.79 3.56
CA VAL A 102 7.26 -3.20 4.83
C VAL A 102 7.91 -4.23 5.75
N LYS A 103 7.50 -5.50 5.67
CA LYS A 103 8.11 -6.60 6.44
C LYS A 103 9.30 -7.25 5.73
N GLY A 104 9.71 -6.78 4.55
CA GLY A 104 10.77 -7.41 3.74
C GLY A 104 10.40 -8.80 3.24
N LYS A 105 9.10 -9.05 3.03
CA LYS A 105 8.50 -10.33 2.64
C LYS A 105 7.91 -10.29 1.22
N THR A 106 8.55 -9.59 0.30
CA THR A 106 8.09 -9.42 -1.09
C THR A 106 7.82 -10.74 -1.83
N LYS A 107 8.55 -11.81 -1.49
CA LYS A 107 8.30 -13.17 -2.00
C LYS A 107 6.87 -13.67 -1.77
N GLU A 108 6.23 -13.30 -0.65
CA GLU A 108 4.86 -13.69 -0.32
C GLU A 108 3.84 -13.12 -1.32
N ILE A 109 4.11 -11.95 -1.89
CA ILE A 109 3.24 -11.29 -2.88
C ILE A 109 3.14 -12.15 -4.13
N TYR A 110 4.25 -12.72 -4.58
CA TYR A 110 4.27 -13.61 -5.74
C TYR A 110 3.68 -14.98 -5.42
N GLN A 111 4.01 -15.56 -4.26
CA GLN A 111 3.50 -16.88 -3.84
C GLN A 111 1.97 -16.90 -3.64
N LYS A 112 1.40 -15.76 -3.23
CA LYS A 112 -0.04 -15.61 -3.00
C LYS A 112 -0.78 -15.00 -4.19
N ASN A 113 -0.11 -14.90 -5.34
CA ASN A 113 -0.64 -14.32 -6.57
C ASN A 113 -1.18 -12.87 -6.45
N LEU A 114 -0.74 -12.13 -5.42
CA LEU A 114 -1.17 -10.75 -5.22
C LEU A 114 -0.65 -9.85 -6.35
N PHE A 115 0.50 -10.18 -6.94
CA PHE A 115 1.03 -9.42 -8.07
C PHE A 115 0.06 -9.41 -9.27
N GLU A 116 -0.58 -10.52 -9.60
CA GLU A 116 -1.57 -10.57 -10.69
C GLU A 116 -2.79 -9.70 -10.37
N LEU A 117 -3.29 -9.80 -9.14
CA LEU A 117 -4.42 -8.97 -8.67
C LEU A 117 -4.09 -7.48 -8.69
N LEU A 118 -2.88 -7.10 -8.26
CA LEU A 118 -2.44 -5.71 -8.24
C LEU A 118 -2.33 -5.09 -9.64
N ASN A 119 -2.15 -5.90 -10.70
CA ASN A 119 -2.04 -5.39 -12.07
C ASN A 119 -3.38 -4.89 -12.64
N LYS A 120 -4.49 -5.16 -11.97
CA LYS A 120 -5.83 -4.70 -12.35
C LYS A 120 -6.27 -3.56 -11.45
N SER A 121 -7.01 -2.60 -12.00
CA SER A 121 -7.78 -1.67 -11.17
C SER A 121 -8.99 -2.38 -10.57
N PHE A 122 -9.71 -1.70 -9.67
CA PHE A 122 -10.98 -2.21 -9.15
C PHE A 122 -11.96 -2.53 -10.29
N PHE A 123 -12.13 -1.60 -11.23
CA PHE A 123 -13.09 -1.72 -12.34
C PHE A 123 -12.63 -2.71 -13.44
N ASP A 124 -11.34 -3.09 -13.48
CA ASP A 124 -10.85 -4.21 -14.31
C ASP A 124 -11.01 -5.58 -13.60
N THR A 125 -11.17 -5.57 -12.28
CA THR A 125 -11.34 -6.78 -11.47
C THR A 125 -12.81 -7.17 -11.37
N PHE A 126 -13.68 -6.17 -11.24
CA PHE A 126 -15.12 -6.27 -11.10
C PHE A 126 -15.78 -5.45 -12.21
N ASP A 127 -15.85 -6.05 -13.41
CA ASP A 127 -16.37 -5.41 -14.62
C ASP A 127 -17.84 -4.99 -14.46
N GLU A 128 -18.60 -5.66 -13.59
CA GLU A 128 -19.97 -5.32 -13.21
C GLU A 128 -20.10 -3.89 -12.67
N TYR A 129 -19.06 -3.35 -12.02
CA TYR A 129 -19.04 -2.01 -11.45
C TYR A 129 -18.47 -0.95 -12.39
N LYS A 130 -18.13 -1.29 -13.64
CA LYS A 130 -17.47 -0.37 -14.57
C LYS A 130 -18.29 0.90 -14.83
N PHE A 131 -19.61 0.81 -14.77
CA PHE A 131 -20.49 1.98 -14.89
C PHE A 131 -20.28 3.03 -13.78
N LEU A 132 -19.68 2.65 -12.65
CA LEU A 132 -19.36 3.55 -11.54
C LEU A 132 -18.04 4.30 -11.70
N GLU A 133 -17.21 3.94 -12.68
CA GLU A 133 -15.84 4.48 -12.82
C GLU A 133 -15.83 6.02 -12.93
N GLU A 134 -16.77 6.57 -13.69
CA GLU A 134 -16.92 8.02 -13.85
C GLU A 134 -17.78 8.66 -12.75
N GLU A 135 -18.56 7.87 -12.02
CA GLU A 135 -19.56 8.33 -11.06
C GLU A 135 -19.05 8.36 -9.62
N ILE A 136 -18.07 7.53 -9.29
CA ILE A 136 -17.51 7.41 -7.94
C ILE A 136 -16.99 8.75 -7.40
N LYS A 137 -16.52 9.65 -8.29
CA LYS A 137 -16.06 11.01 -7.94
C LYS A 137 -17.12 11.90 -7.30
N ASN A 138 -18.41 11.58 -7.48
CA ASN A 138 -19.53 12.28 -6.86
C ASN A 138 -19.70 11.94 -5.37
N TYR A 139 -18.92 10.98 -4.86
CA TYR A 139 -18.95 10.48 -3.49
C TYR A 139 -17.60 10.73 -2.81
N PRO A 140 -17.36 11.93 -2.26
CA PRO A 140 -16.02 12.46 -2.03
C PRO A 140 -15.18 11.65 -1.02
N ASN A 141 -15.79 11.08 0.04
CA ASN A 141 -15.03 10.28 0.99
C ASN A 141 -14.69 8.92 0.39
N LEU A 142 -15.64 8.30 -0.31
CA LEU A 142 -15.41 7.05 -1.04
C LEU A 142 -14.34 7.21 -2.11
N TYR A 143 -14.43 8.27 -2.91
CA TYR A 143 -13.46 8.56 -3.96
C TYR A 143 -12.07 8.87 -3.41
N SER A 144 -11.99 9.67 -2.34
CA SER A 144 -10.72 9.95 -1.67
C SER A 144 -10.04 8.67 -1.17
N GLU A 145 -10.78 7.78 -0.52
CA GLU A 145 -10.25 6.48 -0.07
C GLU A 145 -9.84 5.60 -1.25
N TYR A 146 -10.66 5.52 -2.29
CA TYR A 146 -10.33 4.80 -3.53
C TYR A 146 -9.01 5.29 -4.13
N LEU A 147 -8.83 6.61 -4.29
CA LEU A 147 -7.60 7.20 -4.84
C LEU A 147 -6.36 6.92 -3.98
N ILE A 148 -6.50 6.91 -2.66
CA ILE A 148 -5.39 6.56 -1.76
C ILE A 148 -4.94 5.12 -2.04
N HIS A 149 -5.88 4.18 -2.13
CA HIS A 149 -5.57 2.78 -2.42
C HIS A 149 -4.97 2.61 -3.83
N GLU A 150 -5.51 3.29 -4.85
CA GLU A 150 -4.96 3.25 -6.21
C GLU A 150 -3.53 3.81 -6.29
N HIS A 151 -3.26 4.93 -5.62
CA HIS A 151 -1.90 5.46 -5.54
C HIS A 151 -0.94 4.45 -4.90
N ILE A 152 -1.33 3.84 -3.77
CA ILE A 152 -0.50 2.83 -3.11
C ILE A 152 -0.27 1.63 -4.02
N ARG A 153 -1.30 1.14 -4.72
CA ARG A 153 -1.20 0.04 -5.69
C ARG A 153 -0.17 0.34 -6.77
N ILE A 154 -0.20 1.53 -7.35
CA ILE A 154 0.76 1.95 -8.39
C ILE A 154 2.19 1.98 -7.85
N TYR A 155 2.41 2.55 -6.65
CA TYR A 155 3.73 2.57 -6.04
C TYR A 155 4.25 1.16 -5.68
N ILE A 156 3.37 0.28 -5.20
CA ILE A 156 3.68 -1.14 -4.96
C ILE A 156 4.09 -1.82 -6.26
N LEU A 157 3.32 -1.66 -7.35
CA LEU A 157 3.66 -2.23 -8.66
C LEU A 157 5.01 -1.71 -9.15
N HIS A 158 5.27 -0.40 -9.02
CA HIS A 158 6.53 0.20 -9.40
C HIS A 158 7.70 -0.41 -8.61
N TYR A 159 7.54 -0.54 -7.29
CA TYR A 159 8.53 -1.17 -6.42
C TYR A 159 8.83 -2.61 -6.85
N LEU A 160 7.79 -3.44 -7.04
CA LEU A 160 7.92 -4.85 -7.41
C LEU A 160 8.56 -5.04 -8.79
N PHE A 161 8.20 -4.18 -9.74
CA PHE A 161 8.77 -4.20 -11.09
C PHE A 161 10.27 -3.87 -11.07
N VAL A 162 10.67 -2.88 -10.28
CA VAL A 162 12.07 -2.48 -10.12
C VAL A 162 12.86 -3.55 -9.36
N GLU A 163 12.34 -4.08 -8.26
CA GLU A 163 12.95 -5.18 -7.49
C GLU A 163 13.27 -6.39 -8.39
N LYS A 164 12.31 -6.82 -9.22
CA LYS A 164 12.47 -7.97 -10.13
C LYS A 164 13.59 -7.80 -11.15
N ARG A 165 13.88 -6.56 -11.59
CA ARG A 165 15.00 -6.29 -12.51
C ARG A 165 16.36 -6.46 -11.82
N TYR A 166 16.49 -6.08 -10.55
CA TYR A 166 17.73 -6.21 -9.80
C TYR A 166 18.02 -7.64 -9.32
N CYS A 167 17.01 -8.48 -9.15
CA CYS A 167 17.22 -9.90 -8.82
C CYS A 167 17.61 -10.76 -10.03
N ARG A 168 17.56 -10.21 -11.25
CA ARG A 168 17.92 -10.89 -12.51
C ARG A 168 19.29 -10.47 -13.07
N SER A 169 19.96 -9.51 -12.44
CA SER A 169 21.33 -9.05 -12.75
C SER A 169 22.33 -9.61 -11.75
#